data_AF-X0WCE7-F1
#
_entry.id   AF-X0WCE7-F1
#
_cell.length_a   1.000
_cell.length_b   1.000
_cell.length_c   1.000
_cell.angle_alpha   90.00
_cell.angle_beta   90.00
_cell.angle_gamma   90.00
#
_symmetry.space_group_name_H-M   'P 1'
#
loop_
_entity.id
_entity.type
_entity.pdbx_description
1 polymer ?
#
loop_
_entity_poly.entity_id
_entity_poly.type
_entity_poly.pdbx_seq_one_letter_code
_entity_poly.pdbx_strand_id
1 'polypeptide(L)'
;IIDAPRPVRLVQSLAEEDLYWLINDIGIQDALPVLSLASNDQWQYLLDLELWTKDHLDTEATNHWLGLLMKADPERFMIWSLREHLELLELFLIGHVEVKIREHDQSPSDFADEFFTFDDTFYIRIDEKNYEKTIGEFLQRLTDHDNEKYQHVLLELADLIPAETEEQLYRLRNVRLAEKGFLPFEEAVGIYQYRNPESLRHQEHESQRAARAHPADETAPLTTSILLREHDLFYKALQQIDDAPFLERLEREFAAMCNQIICADCRSVRDKE
;
A
#
# COMPACT_ATOMS: atom_id res chain seq x y z
N ILE A 1 20.00 -11.09 3.44
CA ILE A 1 19.57 -10.36 2.21
C ILE A 1 20.45 -9.15 1.97
N ILE A 2 20.65 -8.29 2.98
CA ILE A 2 21.43 -7.05 2.86
C ILE A 2 22.92 -7.31 2.55
N ASP A 3 23.49 -8.41 3.04
CA ASP A 3 24.89 -8.80 2.76
C ASP A 3 25.09 -9.55 1.44
N ALA A 4 24.04 -9.69 0.61
CA ALA A 4 24.16 -10.36 -0.67
C ALA A 4 25.08 -9.56 -1.64
N PRO A 5 25.71 -10.19 -2.64
CA PRO A 5 26.61 -9.49 -3.57
C PRO A 5 25.93 -8.35 -4.35
N ARG A 6 24.60 -8.42 -4.54
CA ARG A 6 23.78 -7.41 -5.19
C ARG A 6 22.44 -7.27 -4.45
N PRO A 7 22.41 -6.57 -3.30
CA PRO A 7 21.24 -6.58 -2.42
C PRO A 7 20.04 -5.88 -3.05
N VAL A 8 20.25 -4.78 -3.79
CA VAL A 8 19.20 -4.09 -4.56
C VAL A 8 18.50 -5.04 -5.53
N ARG A 9 19.27 -5.75 -6.38
CA ARG A 9 18.68 -6.67 -7.37
C ARG A 9 17.95 -7.83 -6.73
N LEU A 10 18.42 -8.30 -5.58
CA LEU A 10 17.77 -9.38 -4.86
C LEU A 10 16.41 -8.91 -4.31
N VAL A 11 16.36 -7.77 -3.62
CA VAL A 11 15.11 -7.22 -3.07
C VAL A 11 14.12 -6.91 -4.19
N GLN A 12 14.57 -6.24 -5.26
CA GLN A 12 13.72 -5.88 -6.40
C GLN A 12 13.31 -7.06 -7.27
N SER A 13 13.93 -8.23 -7.11
CA SER A 13 13.49 -9.47 -7.77
C SER A 13 12.42 -10.23 -7.00
N LEU A 14 12.16 -9.85 -5.74
CA LEU A 14 11.04 -10.41 -4.97
C LEU A 14 9.72 -9.87 -5.51
N ALA A 15 8.71 -10.73 -5.55
CA ALA A 15 7.34 -10.30 -5.71
C ALA A 15 6.95 -9.37 -4.54
N GLU A 16 6.02 -8.44 -4.77
CA GLU A 16 5.63 -7.46 -3.78
C GLU A 16 4.98 -8.11 -2.55
N GLU A 17 4.25 -9.22 -2.76
CA GLU A 17 3.68 -10.06 -1.71
C GLU A 17 4.80 -10.66 -0.83
N ASP A 18 5.84 -11.22 -1.44
CA ASP A 18 6.94 -11.85 -0.72
C ASP A 18 7.75 -10.81 0.07
N LEU A 19 7.89 -9.59 -0.48
CA LEU A 19 8.49 -8.48 0.24
C LEU A 19 7.64 -8.03 1.43
N TYR A 20 6.31 -7.96 1.27
CA TYR A 20 5.39 -7.64 2.36
C TYR A 20 5.56 -8.61 3.54
N TRP A 21 5.57 -9.92 3.24
CA TRP A 21 5.81 -10.94 4.27
C TRP A 21 7.18 -10.82 4.90
N LEU A 22 8.22 -10.57 4.12
CA LEU A 22 9.58 -10.38 4.63
C LEU A 22 9.65 -9.21 5.62
N ILE A 23 8.99 -8.09 5.32
CA ILE A 23 8.97 -6.91 6.19
C ILE A 23 8.25 -7.21 7.51
N ASN A 24 7.12 -7.93 7.45
CA ASN A 24 6.40 -8.35 8.66
C ASN A 24 7.22 -9.34 9.50
N ASP A 25 7.91 -10.31 8.87
CA ASP A 25 8.76 -11.29 9.54
C ASP A 25 9.98 -10.62 10.23
N ILE A 26 10.58 -9.59 9.60
CA ILE A 26 11.69 -8.81 10.19
C ILE A 26 11.19 -7.90 11.32
N GLY A 27 9.95 -7.40 11.18
CA GLY A 27 9.42 -6.31 11.98
C GLY A 27 9.61 -4.97 11.28
N ILE A 28 8.53 -4.19 11.21
CA ILE A 28 8.44 -2.95 10.43
C ILE A 28 9.54 -1.93 10.81
N GLN A 29 9.89 -1.83 12.09
CA GLN A 29 10.92 -0.87 12.55
C GLN A 29 12.33 -1.22 12.07
N ASP A 30 12.63 -2.50 11.90
CA ASP A 30 13.95 -3.00 11.50
C ASP A 30 14.07 -3.18 9.98
N ALA A 31 12.97 -2.94 9.24
CA ALA A 31 12.89 -3.11 7.80
C ALA A 31 13.46 -1.94 6.98
N LEU A 32 13.92 -0.84 7.60
CA LEU A 32 14.46 0.34 6.89
C LEU A 32 15.52 -0.01 5.82
N PRO A 33 16.52 -0.90 6.09
CA PRO A 33 17.50 -1.26 5.07
C PRO A 33 16.94 -2.06 3.91
N VAL A 34 15.81 -2.76 4.10
CA VAL A 34 15.11 -3.49 3.03
C VAL A 34 14.25 -2.52 2.24
N LEU A 35 13.54 -1.61 2.91
CA LEU A 35 12.74 -0.57 2.29
C LEU A 35 13.56 0.34 1.38
N SER A 36 14.78 0.71 1.78
CA SER A 36 15.66 1.55 0.95
C SER A 36 16.12 0.87 -0.35
N LEU A 37 16.06 -0.46 -0.42
CA LEU A 37 16.43 -1.25 -1.60
C LEU A 37 15.23 -1.60 -2.50
N ALA A 38 14.00 -1.52 -1.97
CA ALA A 38 12.78 -1.89 -2.67
C ALA A 38 12.48 -0.96 -3.87
N SER A 39 11.74 -1.42 -4.87
CA SER A 39 11.27 -0.59 -6.00
C SER A 39 10.10 0.34 -5.61
N ASN A 40 9.71 1.28 -6.48
CA ASN A 40 8.55 2.15 -6.22
C ASN A 40 7.26 1.32 -6.24
N ASP A 41 7.14 0.35 -7.13
CA ASP A 41 5.99 -0.55 -7.19
C ASP A 41 5.86 -1.38 -5.90
N GLN A 42 7.00 -1.81 -5.35
CA GLN A 42 7.05 -2.46 -4.04
C GLN A 42 6.60 -1.52 -2.91
N TRP A 43 7.03 -0.26 -2.89
CA TRP A 43 6.53 0.72 -1.92
C TRP A 43 5.02 0.95 -2.07
N GLN A 44 4.55 1.10 -3.30
CA GLN A 44 3.14 1.30 -3.63
C GLN A 44 2.29 0.16 -3.09
N TYR A 45 2.71 -1.08 -3.32
CA TYR A 45 2.01 -2.26 -2.81
C TYR A 45 1.91 -2.28 -1.28
N LEU A 46 2.99 -1.91 -0.56
CA LEU A 46 2.96 -1.80 0.90
C LEU A 46 1.94 -0.75 1.38
N LEU A 47 1.90 0.42 0.74
CA LEU A 47 0.94 1.47 1.09
C LEU A 47 -0.51 1.04 0.80
N ASP A 48 -0.75 0.35 -0.32
CA ASP A 48 -2.08 -0.15 -0.66
C ASP A 48 -2.60 -1.16 0.37
N LEU A 49 -1.72 -1.94 1.02
CA LEU A 49 -2.12 -2.88 2.06
C LEU A 49 -2.31 -2.21 3.43
N GLU A 50 -1.44 -1.26 3.80
CA GLU A 50 -1.32 -0.82 5.18
C GLU A 50 -2.03 0.50 5.51
N LEU A 51 -2.33 1.35 4.51
CA LEU A 51 -2.87 2.69 4.78
C LEU A 51 -4.38 2.73 5.02
N TRP A 52 -5.11 1.63 4.83
CA TRP A 52 -6.57 1.67 4.75
C TRP A 52 -7.23 0.72 5.74
N THR A 53 -8.17 1.24 6.51
CA THR A 53 -9.12 0.44 7.28
C THR A 53 -10.46 0.44 6.55
N LYS A 54 -10.73 -0.65 5.84
CA LYS A 54 -11.84 -0.77 4.87
C LYS A 54 -11.70 0.30 3.76
N ASP A 55 -12.63 1.26 3.73
CA ASP A 55 -12.78 2.35 2.76
C ASP A 55 -12.29 3.70 3.31
N HIS A 56 -11.73 3.73 4.52
CA HIS A 56 -11.17 4.94 5.12
C HIS A 56 -9.66 4.87 5.28
N LEU A 57 -9.01 6.00 5.06
CA LEU A 57 -7.59 6.18 5.28
C LEU A 57 -7.29 6.16 6.79
N ASP A 58 -6.36 5.31 7.20
CA ASP A 58 -5.87 5.22 8.57
C ASP A 58 -4.75 6.25 8.77
N THR A 59 -5.03 7.29 9.55
CA THR A 59 -4.12 8.42 9.76
C THR A 59 -2.87 8.03 10.54
N GLU A 60 -2.99 7.12 11.51
CA GLU A 60 -1.85 6.63 12.31
C GLU A 60 -0.92 5.79 11.43
N ALA A 61 -1.48 4.87 10.65
CA ALA A 61 -0.72 4.06 9.70
C ALA A 61 -0.07 4.93 8.61
N THR A 62 -0.79 5.95 8.11
CA THR A 62 -0.27 6.90 7.11
C THR A 62 0.92 7.67 7.65
N ASN A 63 0.80 8.30 8.82
CA ASN A 63 1.93 8.99 9.45
C ASN A 63 3.13 8.05 9.65
N HIS A 64 2.86 6.81 10.07
CA HIS A 64 3.89 5.81 10.31
C HIS A 64 4.66 5.45 9.05
N TRP A 65 3.95 5.08 7.98
CA TRP A 65 4.56 4.64 6.73
C TRP A 65 5.24 5.78 5.98
N LEU A 66 4.64 6.98 5.93
CA LEU A 66 5.31 8.16 5.37
C LEU A 66 6.63 8.43 6.12
N GLY A 67 6.62 8.37 7.45
CA GLY A 67 7.81 8.53 8.27
C GLY A 67 8.87 7.44 8.05
N LEU A 68 8.47 6.20 7.75
CA LEU A 68 9.41 5.11 7.44
C LEU A 68 10.02 5.25 6.06
N LEU A 69 9.22 5.53 5.03
CA LEU A 69 9.70 5.69 3.66
C LEU A 69 10.63 6.90 3.55
N MET A 70 10.28 8.00 4.21
CA MET A 70 11.13 9.19 4.30
C MET A 70 12.47 8.90 5.00
N LYS A 71 12.51 8.03 6.03
CA LYS A 71 13.76 7.60 6.66
C LYS A 71 14.55 6.62 5.81
N ALA A 72 13.88 5.76 5.05
CA ALA A 72 14.49 4.72 4.23
C ALA A 72 15.27 5.34 3.05
N ASP A 73 14.66 6.30 2.36
CA ASP A 73 15.30 7.06 1.28
C ASP A 73 14.63 8.44 1.12
N PRO A 74 15.15 9.50 1.78
CA PRO A 74 14.49 10.80 1.81
C PRO A 74 14.35 11.47 0.44
N GLU A 75 15.39 11.42 -0.39
CA GLU A 75 15.39 12.09 -1.70
C GLU A 75 14.40 11.41 -2.65
N ARG A 76 14.45 10.08 -2.71
CA ARG A 76 13.52 9.30 -3.49
C ARG A 76 12.08 9.48 -3.01
N PHE A 77 11.86 9.47 -1.70
CA PHE A 77 10.53 9.71 -1.12
C PHE A 77 9.95 11.05 -1.56
N MET A 78 10.73 12.14 -1.55
CA MET A 78 10.26 13.44 -2.01
C MET A 78 9.91 13.43 -3.50
N ILE A 79 10.78 12.86 -4.35
CA ILE A 79 10.55 12.81 -5.80
C ILE A 79 9.31 11.98 -6.13
N TRP A 80 9.19 10.80 -5.53
CA TRP A 80 8.10 9.87 -5.77
C TRP A 80 6.77 10.41 -5.24
N SER A 81 6.75 10.91 -4.00
CA SER A 81 5.52 11.39 -3.37
C SER A 81 4.94 12.62 -4.07
N LEU A 82 5.78 13.60 -4.44
CA LEU A 82 5.31 14.80 -5.15
C LEU A 82 4.87 14.52 -6.60
N ARG A 83 5.35 13.44 -7.21
CA ARG A 83 5.04 13.11 -8.61
C ARG A 83 3.83 12.19 -8.74
N GLU A 84 3.68 11.24 -7.83
CA GLU A 84 2.72 10.13 -7.96
C GLU A 84 1.69 10.10 -6.82
N HIS A 85 1.96 10.74 -5.68
CA HIS A 85 1.15 10.65 -4.46
C HIS A 85 0.85 12.00 -3.81
N LEU A 86 0.78 13.07 -4.62
CA LEU A 86 0.54 14.41 -4.10
C LEU A 86 -0.82 14.49 -3.36
N GLU A 87 -1.87 13.96 -3.97
CA GLU A 87 -3.22 13.90 -3.38
C GLU A 87 -3.26 13.14 -2.04
N LEU A 88 -2.45 12.07 -1.89
CA LEU A 88 -2.35 11.35 -0.62
C LEU A 88 -1.70 12.20 0.47
N LEU A 89 -0.64 12.94 0.11
CA LEU A 89 0.03 13.85 1.04
C LEU A 89 -0.89 15.00 1.43
N GLU A 90 -1.62 15.59 0.48
CA GLU A 90 -2.56 16.68 0.73
C GLU A 90 -3.72 16.23 1.62
N LEU A 91 -4.31 15.07 1.32
CA LEU A 91 -5.36 14.47 2.14
C LEU A 91 -4.89 14.19 3.58
N PHE A 92 -3.65 13.75 3.75
CA PHE A 92 -3.06 13.58 5.07
C PHE A 92 -2.84 14.93 5.76
N LEU A 93 -2.28 15.92 5.07
CA LEU A 93 -1.96 17.23 5.65
C LEU A 93 -3.21 18.02 6.05
N ILE A 94 -4.26 18.06 5.22
CA ILE A 94 -5.48 18.84 5.51
C ILE A 94 -6.16 18.42 6.81
N GLY A 95 -6.03 17.15 7.21
CA GLY A 95 -6.59 16.63 8.44
C GLY A 95 -5.77 16.95 9.70
N HIS A 96 -4.52 17.38 9.55
CA HIS A 96 -3.56 17.49 10.66
C HIS A 96 -2.83 18.84 10.74
N VAL A 97 -3.04 19.72 9.77
CA VAL A 97 -2.33 20.98 9.65
C VAL A 97 -3.30 22.15 9.47
N GLU A 98 -3.15 23.17 10.32
CA GLU A 98 -3.78 24.47 10.13
C GLU A 98 -2.79 25.43 9.44
N VAL A 99 -3.20 25.96 8.28
CA VAL A 99 -2.41 26.92 7.49
C VAL A 99 -3.06 28.30 7.56
N LYS A 100 -2.25 29.32 7.85
CA LYS A 100 -2.63 30.73 7.78
C LYS A 100 -1.68 31.48 6.87
N ILE A 101 -2.23 32.32 6.01
CA ILE A 101 -1.46 33.19 5.12
C ILE A 101 -1.38 34.57 5.78
N ARG A 102 -0.17 35.09 5.93
CA ARG A 102 0.03 36.42 6.52
C ARG A 102 -0.42 37.53 5.56
N GLU A 103 -1.32 38.39 6.03
CA GLU A 103 -1.75 39.57 5.30
C GLU A 103 -0.72 40.72 5.41
N HIS A 104 -0.80 41.70 4.50
CA HIS A 104 0.20 42.77 4.39
C HIS A 104 0.27 43.71 5.61
N ASP A 105 -0.79 43.76 6.41
CA ASP A 105 -0.90 44.57 7.63
C ASP A 105 -0.62 43.77 8.91
N GLN A 106 -0.38 42.46 8.80
CA GLN A 106 -0.09 41.57 9.92
C GLN A 106 1.42 41.43 10.16
N SER A 107 1.78 41.44 11.44
CA SER A 107 3.11 41.17 11.95
C SER A 107 3.24 39.69 12.38
N PRO A 108 4.46 39.12 12.39
CA PRO A 108 4.69 37.77 12.92
C PRO A 108 4.19 37.56 14.35
N SER A 109 4.16 38.62 15.17
CA SER A 109 3.64 38.60 16.54
C SER A 109 2.12 38.50 16.65
N ASP A 110 1.38 38.63 15.55
CA ASP A 110 -0.08 38.47 15.53
C ASP A 110 -0.51 36.99 15.48
N PHE A 111 0.43 36.08 15.20
CA PHE A 111 0.22 34.63 15.22
C PHE A 111 0.55 34.04 16.60
N ALA A 112 -0.15 32.98 17.00
CA ALA A 112 0.14 32.29 18.26
C ALA A 112 1.51 31.58 18.20
N ASP A 113 2.18 31.44 19.34
CA ASP A 113 3.52 30.81 19.46
C ASP A 113 3.58 29.35 18.95
N GLU A 114 2.41 28.71 18.79
CA GLU A 114 2.28 27.35 18.24
C GLU A 114 2.44 27.31 16.71
N PHE A 115 2.33 28.44 16.03
CA PHE A 115 2.55 28.54 14.59
C PHE A 115 4.04 28.73 14.29
N PHE A 116 4.55 27.97 13.33
CA PHE A 116 5.88 28.15 12.77
C PHE A 116 5.79 28.47 11.27
N THR A 117 6.89 28.96 10.70
CA THR A 117 6.96 29.32 9.28
C THR A 117 8.36 29.06 8.74
N PHE A 118 8.44 28.67 7.46
CA PHE A 118 9.71 28.53 6.74
C PHE A 118 10.02 29.72 5.82
N ASP A 119 9.00 30.52 5.45
CA ASP A 119 9.10 31.55 4.41
C ASP A 119 8.51 32.92 4.81
N ASP A 120 8.09 33.09 6.07
CA ASP A 120 7.44 34.30 6.62
C ASP A 120 6.15 34.71 5.88
N THR A 121 5.56 33.78 5.13
CA THR A 121 4.32 33.96 4.37
C THR A 121 3.25 32.98 4.85
N PHE A 122 3.59 31.69 4.90
CA PHE A 122 2.70 30.64 5.39
C PHE A 122 3.05 30.29 6.84
N TYR A 123 2.08 30.45 7.71
CA TYR A 123 2.16 30.09 9.13
C TYR A 123 1.40 28.78 9.34
N ILE A 124 2.08 27.81 9.93
CA ILE A 124 1.64 26.42 10.01
C ILE A 124 1.56 26.00 11.48
N ARG A 125 0.46 25.36 11.86
CA ARG A 125 0.34 24.64 13.13
C ARG A 125 0.00 23.18 12.85
N ILE A 126 0.68 22.26 13.51
CA ILE A 126 0.38 20.82 13.45
C ILE A 126 -0.43 20.47 14.70
N ASP A 127 -1.65 19.98 14.51
CA ASP A 127 -2.59 19.78 15.63
C ASP A 127 -2.18 18.62 16.54
N GLU A 128 -1.56 17.58 15.95
CA GLU A 128 -1.21 16.34 16.65
C GLU A 128 0.31 16.22 16.86
N LYS A 129 0.74 16.22 18.12
CA LYS A 129 2.15 16.09 18.52
C LYS A 129 2.82 14.81 18.00
N ASN A 130 2.04 13.74 17.83
CA ASN A 130 2.58 12.48 17.31
C ASN A 130 3.01 12.58 15.84
N TYR A 131 2.46 13.55 15.10
CA TYR A 131 2.71 13.73 13.67
C TYR A 131 3.65 14.91 13.38
N GLU A 132 3.87 15.77 14.38
CA GLU A 132 4.74 16.95 14.31
C GLU A 132 6.11 16.64 13.69
N LYS A 133 6.74 15.54 14.08
CA LYS A 133 8.04 15.14 13.54
C LYS A 133 7.98 14.78 12.04
N THR A 134 7.02 13.95 11.64
CA THR A 134 6.92 13.47 10.25
C THR A 134 6.51 14.62 9.33
N ILE A 135 5.46 15.35 9.71
CA ILE A 135 4.94 16.48 8.93
C ILE A 135 5.97 17.61 8.88
N GLY A 136 6.59 17.96 10.01
CA GLY A 136 7.62 18.99 10.06
C GLY A 136 8.84 18.64 9.19
N GLU A 137 9.32 17.40 9.23
CA GLU A 137 10.42 16.95 8.36
C GLU A 137 10.02 16.97 6.88
N PHE A 138 8.80 16.55 6.54
CA PHE A 138 8.28 16.63 5.17
C PHE A 138 8.22 18.07 4.65
N LEU A 139 7.62 19.00 5.41
CA LEU A 139 7.46 20.39 4.99
C LEU A 139 8.82 21.12 4.89
N GLN A 140 9.75 20.84 5.81
CA GLN A 140 11.11 21.36 5.72
C GLN A 140 11.80 20.86 4.45
N ARG A 141 11.73 19.55 4.16
CA ARG A 141 12.32 18.96 2.95
C ARG A 141 11.67 19.47 1.67
N LEU A 142 10.37 19.71 1.69
CA LEU A 142 9.63 20.28 0.57
C LEU A 142 10.12 21.70 0.27
N THR A 143 10.29 22.52 1.31
CA THR A 143 10.84 23.86 1.20
C THR A 143 12.28 23.84 0.66
N ASP A 144 13.12 22.95 1.18
CA ASP A 144 14.52 22.79 0.75
C ASP A 144 14.63 22.31 -0.72
N HIS A 145 13.68 21.49 -1.17
CA HIS A 145 13.63 20.96 -2.53
C HIS A 145 13.12 21.99 -3.53
N ASP A 146 11.98 22.62 -3.25
CA ASP A 146 11.32 23.58 -4.12
C ASP A 146 10.30 24.43 -3.34
N ASN A 147 10.70 25.67 -3.02
CA ASN A 147 9.84 26.60 -2.27
C ASN A 147 8.56 26.97 -3.01
N GLU A 148 8.56 27.00 -4.35
CA GLU A 148 7.33 27.30 -5.11
C GLU A 148 6.33 26.15 -4.98
N LYS A 149 6.79 24.90 -5.06
CA LYS A 149 5.94 23.73 -4.81
C LYS A 149 5.43 23.68 -3.37
N TYR A 150 6.27 24.00 -2.38
CA TYR A 150 5.84 24.12 -0.99
C TYR A 150 4.63 25.06 -0.85
N GLN A 151 4.73 26.25 -1.43
CA GLN A 151 3.63 27.22 -1.39
C GLN A 151 2.39 26.72 -2.14
N HIS A 152 2.58 26.07 -3.30
CA HIS A 152 1.49 25.49 -4.08
C HIS A 152 0.71 24.44 -3.29
N VAL A 153 1.40 23.48 -2.67
CA VAL A 153 0.79 22.44 -1.84
C VAL A 153 -0.04 23.05 -0.73
N LEU A 154 0.51 24.03 0.00
CA LEU A 154 -0.22 24.67 1.10
C LEU A 154 -1.44 25.48 0.66
N LEU A 155 -1.41 26.05 -0.55
CA LEU A 155 -2.57 26.73 -1.14
C LEU A 155 -3.64 25.72 -1.56
N GLU A 156 -3.24 24.61 -2.18
CA GLU A 156 -4.16 23.55 -2.62
C GLU A 156 -4.90 22.89 -1.46
N LEU A 157 -4.29 22.82 -0.27
CA LEU A 157 -4.99 22.35 0.94
C LEU A 157 -6.28 23.12 1.23
N ALA A 158 -6.40 24.39 0.86
CA ALA A 158 -7.61 25.17 1.10
C ALA A 158 -8.78 24.79 0.17
N ASP A 159 -8.46 24.29 -1.02
CA ASP A 159 -9.43 23.95 -2.08
C ASP A 159 -9.71 22.44 -2.18
N LEU A 160 -8.95 21.61 -1.46
CA LEU A 160 -9.13 20.16 -1.44
C LEU A 160 -10.49 19.77 -0.85
N ILE A 161 -11.15 18.78 -1.46
CA ILE A 161 -12.39 18.17 -0.94
C ILE A 161 -12.03 16.78 -0.39
N PRO A 162 -11.83 16.62 0.94
CA PRO A 162 -11.26 15.40 1.50
C PRO A 162 -12.01 14.13 1.12
N ALA A 163 -13.35 14.16 1.17
CA ALA A 163 -14.18 13.00 0.87
C ALA A 163 -14.07 12.55 -0.60
N GLU A 164 -13.93 13.49 -1.54
CA GLU A 164 -13.77 13.15 -2.96
C GLU A 164 -12.38 12.57 -3.22
N THR A 165 -11.34 13.20 -2.69
CA THR A 165 -9.95 12.74 -2.81
C THR A 165 -9.77 11.36 -2.18
N GLU A 166 -10.32 11.13 -0.99
CA GLU A 166 -10.27 9.83 -0.30
C GLU A 166 -10.95 8.73 -1.14
N GLU A 167 -12.14 8.99 -1.69
CA GLU A 167 -12.84 8.03 -2.56
C GLU A 167 -12.03 7.70 -3.82
N GLN A 168 -11.43 8.71 -4.45
CA GLN A 168 -10.60 8.52 -5.65
C GLN A 168 -9.36 7.67 -5.35
N LEU A 169 -8.64 7.97 -4.26
CA LEU A 169 -7.49 7.19 -3.82
C LEU A 169 -7.88 5.74 -3.48
N TYR A 170 -9.02 5.55 -2.81
CA TYR A 170 -9.55 4.22 -2.51
C TYR A 170 -9.87 3.42 -3.79
N ARG A 171 -10.49 4.06 -4.79
CA ARG A 171 -10.77 3.42 -6.09
C ARG A 171 -9.49 3.01 -6.80
N LEU A 172 -8.49 3.89 -6.85
CA LEU A 172 -7.20 3.60 -7.50
C LEU A 172 -6.46 2.44 -6.81
N ARG A 173 -6.49 2.42 -5.47
CA ARG A 173 -5.98 1.30 -4.66
C ARG A 173 -6.67 -0.01 -5.03
N ASN A 174 -8.00 -0.03 -5.11
CA ASN A 174 -8.74 -1.24 -5.45
C ASN A 174 -8.40 -1.77 -6.85
N VAL A 175 -8.14 -0.89 -7.82
CA VAL A 175 -7.69 -1.31 -9.16
C VAL A 175 -6.34 -2.02 -9.07
N ARG A 176 -5.35 -1.42 -8.40
CA ARG A 176 -4.01 -2.03 -8.23
C ARG A 176 -4.07 -3.35 -7.47
N LEU A 177 -4.86 -3.42 -6.41
CA LEU A 177 -5.04 -4.63 -5.61
C LEU A 177 -5.78 -5.74 -6.39
N ALA A 178 -6.76 -5.40 -7.21
CA ALA A 178 -7.47 -6.36 -8.05
C ALA A 178 -6.56 -7.01 -9.09
N GLU A 179 -5.58 -6.28 -9.64
CA GLU A 179 -4.53 -6.84 -10.51
C GLU A 179 -3.69 -7.90 -9.79
N LYS A 180 -3.55 -7.80 -8.47
CA LYS A 180 -2.88 -8.78 -7.58
C LYS A 180 -3.83 -9.84 -7.01
N GLY A 181 -5.07 -9.92 -7.52
CA GLY A 181 -6.07 -10.90 -7.10
C GLY A 181 -6.84 -10.55 -5.82
N PHE A 182 -6.68 -9.34 -5.28
CA PHE A 182 -7.46 -8.83 -4.16
C PHE A 182 -8.68 -8.06 -4.69
N LEU A 183 -9.80 -8.78 -4.84
CA LEU A 183 -11.03 -8.19 -5.37
C LEU A 183 -11.65 -7.16 -4.41
N PRO A 184 -12.38 -6.15 -4.93
CA PRO A 184 -13.18 -5.27 -4.10
C PRO A 184 -14.13 -6.07 -3.18
N PHE A 185 -14.37 -5.56 -1.97
CA PHE A 185 -15.18 -6.24 -0.95
C PHE A 185 -16.53 -6.76 -1.49
N GLU A 186 -17.24 -5.94 -2.27
CA GLU A 186 -18.57 -6.28 -2.82
C GLU A 186 -18.53 -7.51 -3.73
N GLU A 187 -17.44 -7.69 -4.48
CA GLU A 187 -17.20 -8.86 -5.32
C GLU A 187 -16.69 -10.04 -4.49
N ALA A 188 -15.80 -9.76 -3.54
CA ALA A 188 -15.14 -10.76 -2.71
C ALA A 188 -16.14 -11.57 -1.86
N VAL A 189 -17.15 -10.91 -1.26
CA VAL A 189 -18.23 -11.57 -0.48
C VAL A 189 -18.99 -12.64 -1.29
N GLY A 190 -18.93 -12.56 -2.62
CA GLY A 190 -19.43 -13.59 -3.53
C GLY A 190 -18.89 -15.00 -3.26
N ILE A 191 -17.71 -15.14 -2.63
CA ILE A 191 -17.12 -16.45 -2.29
C ILE A 191 -18.00 -17.27 -1.35
N TYR A 192 -18.77 -16.61 -0.48
CA TYR A 192 -19.65 -17.26 0.48
C TYR A 192 -21.03 -17.61 -0.10
N GLN A 193 -21.29 -17.29 -1.37
CA GLN A 193 -22.55 -17.63 -2.02
C GLN A 193 -22.68 -19.14 -2.20
N TYR A 194 -23.85 -19.66 -1.84
CA TYR A 194 -24.18 -21.06 -2.03
C TYR A 194 -24.10 -21.46 -3.52
N ARG A 195 -23.33 -22.50 -3.83
CA ARG A 195 -23.27 -23.12 -5.16
C ARG A 195 -23.99 -24.46 -5.14
N ASN A 196 -24.93 -24.65 -6.07
CA ASN A 196 -25.61 -25.93 -6.24
C ASN A 196 -24.62 -26.98 -6.79
N PRO A 197 -24.37 -28.12 -6.12
CA PRO A 197 -23.43 -29.14 -6.58
C PRO A 197 -23.66 -29.62 -8.02
N GLU A 198 -24.90 -29.66 -8.50
CA GLU A 198 -25.21 -30.09 -9.87
C GLU A 198 -24.76 -29.07 -10.93
N SER A 199 -24.72 -27.78 -10.58
CA SER A 199 -24.23 -26.72 -11.47
C SER A 199 -22.71 -26.76 -11.68
N LEU A 200 -21.95 -27.29 -10.72
CA LEU A 200 -20.48 -27.37 -10.80
C LEU A 200 -20.02 -28.37 -11.86
N ARG A 201 -20.74 -29.49 -12.06
CA ARG A 201 -20.43 -30.50 -13.07
C ARG A 201 -20.52 -29.99 -14.51
N HIS A 202 -21.37 -28.99 -14.75
CA HIS A 202 -21.51 -28.38 -16.07
C HIS A 202 -20.42 -27.33 -16.35
N GLN A 203 -19.92 -26.64 -15.32
CA GLN A 203 -18.87 -25.61 -15.46
C GLN A 203 -17.46 -26.19 -15.65
N GLU A 204 -17.15 -27.39 -15.13
CA GLU A 204 -15.82 -28.01 -15.29
C GLU A 204 -15.34 -28.04 -16.76
N HIS A 205 -16.25 -28.30 -17.70
CA HIS A 205 -15.94 -28.37 -19.11
C HIS A 205 -15.61 -27.02 -19.77
N GLU A 206 -16.16 -25.92 -19.26
CA GLU A 206 -15.89 -24.56 -19.78
C GLU A 206 -14.62 -23.97 -19.16
N SER A 207 -14.45 -24.12 -17.84
CA SER A 207 -13.27 -23.63 -17.11
C SER A 207 -11.96 -24.31 -17.56
N GLN A 208 -12.01 -25.61 -17.88
CA GLN A 208 -10.86 -26.33 -18.44
C GLN A 208 -10.49 -25.86 -19.85
N ARG A 209 -11.45 -25.33 -20.63
CA ARG A 209 -11.18 -24.79 -21.97
C ARG A 209 -10.58 -23.39 -21.92
N ALA A 210 -11.10 -22.51 -21.05
CA ALA A 210 -10.60 -21.14 -20.91
C ALA A 210 -9.14 -21.10 -20.44
N ALA A 211 -8.79 -21.93 -19.46
CA ALA A 211 -7.43 -21.98 -18.92
C ALA A 211 -6.38 -22.58 -19.86
N ARG A 212 -6.78 -23.42 -20.83
CA ARG A 212 -5.87 -23.89 -21.88
C ARG A 212 -5.56 -22.80 -22.91
N ALA A 213 -6.35 -21.73 -22.97
CA ALA A 213 -6.22 -20.67 -23.97
C ALA A 213 -5.31 -19.52 -23.53
N HIS A 214 -5.07 -19.34 -22.23
CA HIS A 214 -4.30 -18.22 -21.67
C HIS A 214 -3.20 -18.73 -20.75
N PRO A 215 -1.99 -19.03 -21.26
CA PRO A 215 -0.82 -19.15 -20.41
C PRO A 215 -0.49 -17.75 -19.88
N ALA A 216 -0.69 -17.54 -18.58
CA ALA A 216 -0.42 -16.25 -17.95
C ALA A 216 1.07 -16.17 -17.57
N ASP A 217 1.76 -15.14 -18.09
CA ASP A 217 3.22 -14.90 -18.03
C ASP A 217 3.75 -14.52 -16.63
N GLU A 218 2.89 -14.43 -15.61
CA GLU A 218 3.28 -14.06 -14.25
C GLU A 218 3.66 -15.29 -13.42
N THR A 219 4.82 -15.21 -12.77
CA THR A 219 5.30 -16.19 -11.80
C THR A 219 4.39 -16.17 -10.58
N ALA A 220 3.85 -17.33 -10.20
CA ALA A 220 3.06 -17.46 -8.97
C ALA A 220 3.90 -17.08 -7.73
N PRO A 221 3.31 -16.43 -6.70
CA PRO A 221 4.02 -16.12 -5.46
C PRO A 221 4.54 -17.39 -4.80
N LEU A 222 5.81 -17.39 -4.39
CA LEU A 222 6.43 -18.55 -3.72
C LEU A 222 5.74 -18.87 -2.38
N THR A 223 5.10 -17.87 -1.78
CA THR A 223 4.42 -17.97 -0.49
C THR A 223 3.25 -18.97 -0.50
N THR A 224 2.58 -19.18 -1.63
CA THR A 224 1.42 -20.10 -1.69
C THR A 224 1.81 -21.55 -1.44
N SER A 225 2.97 -22.00 -1.94
CA SER A 225 3.47 -23.35 -1.72
C SER A 225 3.99 -23.56 -0.29
N ILE A 226 4.37 -22.48 0.42
CA ILE A 226 4.93 -22.52 1.78
C ILE A 226 3.84 -22.57 2.86
N LEU A 227 2.66 -21.97 2.60
CA LEU A 227 1.56 -21.88 3.56
C LEU A 227 0.76 -23.19 3.73
N LEU A 228 0.87 -24.12 2.79
CA LEU A 228 0.19 -25.42 2.89
C LEU A 228 0.89 -26.30 3.93
N ARG A 229 0.33 -26.39 5.13
CA ARG A 229 0.81 -27.30 6.19
C ARG A 229 0.83 -28.74 5.65
N GLU A 230 1.96 -29.44 5.84
CA GLU A 230 2.26 -30.79 5.29
C GLU A 230 1.23 -31.91 5.63
N HIS A 231 0.17 -31.62 6.39
CA HIS A 231 -0.72 -32.61 7.00
C HIS A 231 -2.16 -32.61 6.45
N ASP A 232 -2.57 -31.59 5.69
CA ASP A 232 -3.95 -31.47 5.22
C ASP A 232 -4.26 -32.36 4.00
N LEU A 233 -5.51 -32.84 3.92
CA LEU A 233 -5.99 -33.70 2.83
C LEU A 233 -5.81 -33.05 1.45
N PHE A 234 -5.94 -31.72 1.38
CA PHE A 234 -5.72 -30.94 0.16
C PHE A 234 -4.26 -31.02 -0.30
N TYR A 235 -3.31 -30.82 0.61
CA TYR A 235 -1.88 -30.92 0.31
C TYR A 235 -1.50 -32.33 -0.16
N LYS A 236 -2.02 -33.37 0.50
CA LYS A 236 -1.81 -34.77 0.08
C LYS A 236 -2.39 -35.09 -1.29
N ALA A 237 -3.49 -34.45 -1.67
CA ALA A 237 -4.06 -34.59 -3.01
C ALA A 237 -3.20 -33.85 -4.06
N LEU A 238 -2.67 -32.68 -3.71
CA LEU A 238 -1.79 -31.90 -4.57
C LEU A 238 -0.48 -32.66 -4.90
N GLN A 239 0.09 -33.36 -3.92
CA GLN A 239 1.28 -34.20 -4.11
C GLN A 239 1.09 -35.38 -5.10
N GLN A 240 -0.15 -35.77 -5.40
CA GLN A 240 -0.43 -36.86 -6.35
C GLN A 240 -0.55 -36.38 -7.80
N ILE A 241 -0.41 -35.08 -8.05
CA ILE A 241 -0.51 -34.47 -9.37
C ILE A 241 0.89 -34.41 -9.99
N ASP A 242 1.13 -35.22 -11.02
CA ASP A 242 2.41 -35.23 -11.75
C ASP A 242 2.49 -34.14 -12.86
N ASP A 243 1.39 -33.46 -13.17
CA ASP A 243 1.31 -32.44 -14.22
C ASP A 243 1.67 -31.05 -13.67
N ALA A 244 2.94 -30.66 -13.82
CA ALA A 244 3.48 -29.43 -13.25
C ALA A 244 2.72 -28.14 -13.67
N PRO A 245 2.36 -27.93 -14.95
CA PRO A 245 1.53 -26.79 -15.36
C PRO A 245 0.14 -26.76 -14.69
N PHE A 246 -0.45 -27.93 -14.44
CA PHE A 246 -1.74 -28.01 -13.76
C PHE A 246 -1.61 -27.70 -12.27
N LEU A 247 -0.53 -28.15 -11.63
CA LEU A 247 -0.23 -27.85 -10.23
C LEU A 247 -0.01 -26.34 -10.03
N GLU A 248 0.82 -25.71 -10.86
CA GLU A 248 1.08 -24.27 -10.78
C GLU A 248 -0.20 -23.44 -10.95
N ARG A 249 -1.07 -23.85 -11.88
CA ARG A 249 -2.38 -23.23 -12.05
C ARG A 249 -3.25 -23.37 -10.80
N LEU A 250 -3.28 -24.56 -10.20
CA LEU A 250 -4.11 -24.82 -9.03
C LEU A 250 -3.60 -24.03 -7.81
N GLU A 251 -2.29 -23.93 -7.62
CA GLU A 251 -1.68 -23.05 -6.61
C GLU A 251 -2.10 -21.59 -6.82
N ARG A 252 -2.09 -21.11 -8.07
CA ARG A 252 -2.52 -19.74 -8.39
C ARG A 252 -4.01 -19.49 -8.12
N GLU A 253 -4.88 -20.42 -8.54
CA GLU A 253 -6.33 -20.35 -8.27
C GLU A 253 -6.61 -20.41 -6.76
N PHE A 254 -5.83 -21.21 -6.02
CA PHE A 254 -5.92 -21.29 -4.57
C PHE A 254 -5.47 -19.99 -3.90
N ALA A 255 -4.36 -19.38 -4.34
CA ALA A 255 -3.90 -18.07 -3.87
C ALA A 255 -4.98 -16.99 -4.11
N ALA A 256 -5.56 -16.95 -5.31
CA ALA A 256 -6.63 -16.03 -5.64
C ALA A 256 -7.87 -16.23 -4.74
N MET A 257 -8.23 -17.48 -4.46
CA MET A 257 -9.32 -17.79 -3.53
C MET A 257 -8.99 -17.32 -2.10
N CYS A 258 -7.76 -17.51 -1.62
CA CYS A 258 -7.30 -17.01 -0.32
C CYS A 258 -7.39 -15.47 -0.26
N ASN A 259 -6.90 -14.77 -1.28
CA ASN A 259 -7.00 -13.31 -1.37
C ASN A 259 -8.47 -12.86 -1.36
N GLN A 260 -9.35 -13.55 -2.07
CA GLN A 260 -10.78 -13.27 -2.07
C GLN A 260 -11.41 -13.45 -0.67
N ILE A 261 -11.02 -14.47 0.08
CA ILE A 261 -11.48 -14.67 1.47
C ILE A 261 -10.96 -13.56 2.38
N ILE A 262 -9.68 -13.18 2.26
CA ILE A 262 -9.07 -12.07 3.02
C ILE A 262 -9.86 -10.77 2.81
N CYS A 263 -10.16 -10.45 1.54
CA CYS A 263 -10.99 -9.31 1.16
C CYS A 263 -12.41 -9.41 1.73
N ALA A 264 -13.07 -10.56 1.62
CA ALA A 264 -14.44 -10.77 2.09
C ALA A 264 -14.56 -10.67 3.62
N ASP A 265 -13.52 -11.04 4.36
CA ASP A 265 -13.49 -10.99 5.83
C ASP A 265 -13.04 -9.62 6.37
N CYS A 266 -12.60 -8.70 5.50
CA CYS A 266 -12.02 -7.41 5.87
C CYS A 266 -10.89 -7.52 6.92
N ARG A 267 -10.04 -8.54 6.81
CA ARG A 267 -8.93 -8.77 7.75
C ARG A 267 -7.61 -8.34 7.14
N SER A 268 -6.80 -7.60 7.90
CA SER A 268 -5.38 -7.45 7.62
C SER A 268 -4.65 -8.70 8.11
N VAL A 269 -4.04 -9.44 7.19
CA VAL A 269 -3.28 -10.65 7.52
C VAL A 269 -1.81 -10.24 7.62
N ARG A 270 -1.33 -10.11 8.86
CA ARG A 270 0.05 -9.70 9.17
C ARG A 270 0.93 -10.86 9.64
N ASP A 271 0.36 -12.05 9.75
CA ASP A 271 1.05 -13.28 10.14
C ASP A 271 0.64 -14.43 9.21
N LYS A 272 1.52 -15.41 9.06
CA LYS A 272 1.29 -16.61 8.25
C LYS A 272 0.46 -17.68 8.99
N GLU A 273 0.18 -17.48 10.29
CA GLU A 273 -0.67 -18.33 11.13
C GLU A 273 -2.12 -17.86 11.25
#